data_AF-A0AAV3QUG2-F1
#
_entry.id   AF-A0AAV3QUG2-F1
#
_cell.length_a   1.000
_cell.length_b   1.000
_cell.length_c   1.000
_cell.angle_alpha   90.00
_cell.angle_beta   90.00
_cell.angle_gamma   90.00
#
_symmetry.space_group_name_H-M   'P 1'
#
loop_
_entity.id
_entity.type
_entity.pdbx_description
1 polymer ?
#
loop_
_entity_poly.entity_id
_entity_poly.type
_entity_poly.pdbx_seq_one_letter_code
_entity_poly.pdbx_strand_id
1 'polypeptide(L)'
;MAEDFKKVQGGLGLSENDIMFKVLQGINDTFESLGRNINEFHLVSSEFATSKSESYTREIIAERNIPVPEEDLHAINFLNKE
;
A
#
# COMPACT_ATOMS: atom_id res chain seq x y z
N MET A 1 20.40 16.20 18.29
CA MET A 1 19.76 15.23 17.37
C MET A 1 20.13 13.78 17.69
N ALA A 2 21.39 13.43 18.02
CA ALA A 2 21.75 12.03 18.37
C ALA A 2 21.41 11.58 19.81
N GLU A 3 21.28 12.52 20.77
CA GLU A 3 20.98 12.18 22.17
C GLU A 3 19.54 11.72 22.40
N ASP A 4 18.57 12.28 21.68
CA ASP A 4 17.17 11.85 21.76
C ASP A 4 17.00 10.42 21.25
N PHE A 5 17.81 10.02 20.25
CA PHE A 5 17.87 8.65 19.73
C PHE A 5 18.28 7.63 20.81
N LYS A 6 19.32 7.97 21.59
CA LYS A 6 19.78 7.10 22.70
C LYS A 6 18.77 7.03 23.84
N LYS A 7 18.04 8.11 24.12
CA LYS A 7 16.98 8.13 25.15
C LYS A 7 15.81 7.20 24.78
N VAL A 8 15.41 7.15 23.52
CA VAL A 8 14.31 6.27 23.05
C VAL A 8 14.73 4.79 23.09
N GLN A 9 15.96 4.45 22.67
CA GLN A 9 16.47 3.08 22.79
C GLN A 9 16.55 2.61 24.26
N GLY A 10 17.04 3.46 25.17
CA GLY A 10 17.19 3.11 26.58
C GLY A 10 15.87 3.05 27.37
N GLY A 11 14.84 3.81 26.97
CA GLY A 11 13.58 3.92 27.71
C GLY A 11 12.44 3.00 27.24
N LEU A 12 12.41 2.61 25.96
CA LEU A 12 11.35 1.77 25.37
C LEU A 12 11.81 0.37 24.94
N GLY A 13 13.12 0.08 24.99
CA GLY A 13 13.66 -1.21 24.52
C GLY A 13 13.47 -1.45 23.02
N LEU A 14 13.28 -0.38 22.25
CA LEU A 14 13.09 -0.46 20.80
C LEU A 14 14.44 -0.67 20.11
N SER A 15 14.48 -1.66 19.22
CA SER A 15 15.60 -1.88 18.33
C SER A 15 15.71 -0.71 17.33
N GLU A 16 16.91 -0.50 16.78
CA GLU A 16 17.12 0.43 15.67
C GLU A 16 16.15 0.14 14.50
N ASN A 17 15.87 -1.15 14.24
CA ASN A 17 14.91 -1.58 13.24
C ASN A 17 13.47 -1.17 13.56
N ASP A 18 13.07 -1.19 14.84
CA ASP A 18 11.71 -0.80 15.25
C ASP A 18 11.50 0.70 15.08
N ILE A 19 12.53 1.49 15.38
CA ILE A 19 12.54 2.93 15.17
C ILE A 19 12.48 3.22 13.67
N MET A 20 13.33 2.57 12.88
CA MET A 20 13.35 2.69 11.42
C MET A 20 11.97 2.36 10.82
N PHE A 21 11.35 1.26 11.25
CA PHE A 21 10.02 0.86 10.79
C PHE A 21 8.96 1.91 11.11
N LYS A 22 8.92 2.43 12.35
CA LYS A 22 7.97 3.49 12.74
C LYS A 22 8.14 4.77 11.93
N VAL A 23 9.38 5.15 11.63
CA VAL A 23 9.66 6.33 10.80
C VAL A 23 9.21 6.11 9.36
N LEU A 24 9.54 4.97 8.77
CA LEU A 24 9.11 4.62 7.42
C LEU A 24 7.59 4.51 7.30
N GLN A 25 6.93 3.99 8.34
CA GLN A 25 5.46 3.93 8.42
C GLN A 25 4.85 5.34 8.41
N GLY A 26 5.35 6.27 9.24
CA GLY A 26 4.85 7.64 9.26
C GLY A 26 5.08 8.39 7.94
N ILE A 27 6.20 8.11 7.26
CA ILE A 27 6.46 8.63 5.89
C ILE A 27 5.46 8.02 4.90
N ASN A 28 5.19 6.71 4.99
CA ASN A 28 4.24 6.03 4.13
C ASN A 28 2.82 6.60 4.29
N ASP A 29 2.36 6.79 5.53
CA ASP A 29 1.05 7.39 5.81
C ASP A 29 0.92 8.80 5.18
N THR A 30 2.01 9.57 5.20
CA THR A 30 2.07 10.88 4.55
C THR A 30 1.97 10.75 3.03
N PHE A 31 2.68 9.81 2.43
CA PHE A 31 2.63 9.58 0.99
C PHE A 31 1.29 9.03 0.51
N GLU A 32 0.68 8.13 1.28
CA GLU A 32 -0.67 7.64 1.02
C GLU A 32 -1.69 8.78 1.02
N SER A 33 -1.57 9.75 1.94
CA SER A 33 -2.44 10.94 1.94
C SER A 33 -2.26 11.82 0.69
N LEU A 34 -1.11 11.72 0.02
CA LEU A 34 -0.79 12.40 -1.23
C LEU A 34 -1.08 11.53 -2.47
N GLY A 35 -1.59 10.31 -2.28
CA GLY A 35 -1.84 9.35 -3.36
C GLY A 35 -0.56 8.81 -4.01
N ARG A 36 0.57 8.80 -3.28
CA ARG A 36 1.86 8.27 -3.75
C ARG A 36 2.30 7.08 -2.93
N ASN A 37 3.08 6.18 -3.54
CA ASN A 37 3.60 5.00 -2.87
C ASN A 37 5.04 5.22 -2.39
N ILE A 38 5.36 4.87 -1.15
CA ILE A 38 6.72 5.02 -0.59
C ILE A 38 7.80 4.26 -1.40
N ASN A 39 7.41 3.18 -2.08
CA ASN A 39 8.31 2.40 -2.91
C ASN A 39 8.79 3.17 -4.17
N GLU A 40 8.11 4.26 -4.55
CA GLU A 40 8.53 5.15 -5.65
C GLU A 40 9.78 5.97 -5.31
N PHE A 41 10.10 6.10 -4.02
CA PHE A 41 11.16 7.00 -3.53
C PHE A 41 12.45 6.29 -3.14
N HIS A 42 12.52 4.96 -3.33
CA HIS A 42 13.68 4.14 -2.98
C HIS A 42 14.26 4.42 -1.57
N LEU A 43 13.38 4.76 -0.62
CA LEU A 43 13.77 5.14 0.75
C LEU A 43 14.26 3.95 1.58
N VAL A 44 14.02 2.73 1.10
CA VAL A 44 14.46 1.50 1.76
C VAL A 44 15.24 0.65 0.77
N SER A 45 16.37 0.10 1.23
CA SER A 45 17.15 -0.89 0.47
C SER A 45 16.25 -2.04 0.03
N SER A 46 16.48 -2.59 -1.16
CA SER A 46 15.68 -3.66 -1.81
C SER A 46 15.35 -4.85 -0.87
N GLU A 47 16.18 -5.06 0.15
CA GLU A 47 16.08 -6.07 1.20
C GLU A 47 14.85 -5.93 2.11
N PHE A 48 14.21 -4.75 2.13
CA PHE A 48 13.02 -4.42 2.93
C PHE A 48 11.82 -4.03 2.07
N ALA A 49 11.91 -4.17 0.74
CA ALA A 49 10.82 -3.81 -0.16
C ALA A 49 9.58 -4.65 0.18
N THR A 50 8.54 -3.99 0.68
CA THR A 50 7.24 -4.62 0.94
C THR A 50 6.70 -5.09 -0.40
N SER A 51 6.54 -6.40 -0.58
CA SER A 51 6.08 -7.01 -1.82
C SER A 51 4.73 -6.41 -2.23
N LYS A 52 4.78 -5.53 -3.23
CA LYS A 52 3.68 -5.04 -4.05
C LYS A 52 2.33 -4.93 -3.31
N SER A 53 2.20 -3.92 -2.46
CA SER A 53 0.86 -3.49 -2.04
C SER A 53 0.26 -2.71 -3.21
N GLU A 54 -0.52 -3.39 -4.04
CA GLU A 54 -1.48 -2.69 -4.90
C GLU A 54 -2.52 -2.06 -3.96
N SER A 55 -2.19 -0.87 -3.44
CA SER A 55 -3.05 -0.08 -2.56
C SER A 55 -4.17 0.54 -3.40
N TYR A 56 -5.14 -0.27 -3.80
CA TYR A 56 -6.34 0.23 -4.44
C TYR A 56 -7.17 0.99 -3.40
N THR A 57 -7.62 2.19 -3.77
CA THR A 57 -8.60 2.91 -2.96
C THR A 57 -9.89 2.10 -2.88
N ARG A 58 -10.72 2.36 -1.86
CA ARG A 58 -12.05 1.71 -1.73
C ARG A 58 -12.89 1.84 -3.02
N GLU A 59 -12.79 2.98 -3.70
CA GLU A 59 -13.45 3.23 -4.98
C GLU A 59 -12.94 2.30 -6.08
N ILE A 60 -11.62 2.16 -6.26
CA ILE A 60 -11.05 1.28 -7.28
C ILE A 60 -11.37 -0.20 -7.00
N ILE A 61 -11.38 -0.62 -5.73
CA ILE A 61 -11.77 -1.98 -5.33
C ILE A 61 -13.25 -2.23 -5.66
N ALA A 62 -14.11 -1.25 -5.41
CA ALA A 62 -15.54 -1.35 -5.73
C ALA A 62 -15.78 -1.42 -7.25
N GLU A 63 -15.08 -0.59 -8.03
CA GLU A 63 -15.17 -0.58 -9.49
C GLU A 63 -14.63 -1.87 -10.13
N ARG A 64 -13.56 -2.45 -9.58
CA ARG A 64 -13.01 -3.72 -10.08
C ARG A 64 -13.88 -4.93 -9.77
N ASN A 65 -14.63 -4.88 -8.68
CA ASN A 65 -15.44 -5.99 -8.20
C ASN A 65 -16.92 -5.86 -8.59
N ILE A 66 -17.24 -5.08 -9.63
CA ILE A 66 -18.61 -4.99 -10.13
C ILE A 66 -19.02 -6.38 -10.68
N PRO A 67 -20.05 -7.02 -10.10
CA PRO A 67 -20.53 -8.29 -10.60
C PRO A 67 -21.19 -8.08 -11.97
N VAL A 68 -20.78 -8.86 -12.96
CA VAL A 68 -21.43 -8.87 -14.28
C VAL A 68 -22.56 -9.90 -14.25
N PRO A 69 -23.80 -9.54 -14.61
CA PRO A 69 -24.91 -10.48 -14.71
C PRO A 69 -24.62 -11.57 -15.77
N GLU A 70 -25.02 -12.81 -15.49
CA GLU A 70 -24.84 -13.93 -16.44
C GLU A 70 -25.62 -13.69 -17.75
N GLU A 71 -26.74 -12.97 -17.70
CA GLU A 71 -27.49 -12.62 -18.91
C GLU A 71 -26.68 -11.75 -19.86
N ASP A 72 -25.88 -10.82 -19.31
CA ASP A 72 -25.01 -9.92 -20.07
C ASP A 72 -23.78 -10.65 -20.62
N LEU A 73 -23.25 -11.63 -19.88
CA LEU A 73 -22.17 -12.50 -20.37
C LEU A 73 -22.60 -13.34 -21.58
N HIS A 74 -23.86 -13.80 -21.58
CA HIS A 74 -24.42 -14.61 -22.66
C HIS A 74 -25.06 -13.80 -23.79
N ALA A 75 -25.26 -12.48 -23.62
CA ALA A 75 -25.86 -11.60 -24.62
C ALA A 75 -25.14 -11.64 -25.98
N ILE A 76 -23.81 -11.84 -25.98
CA ILE A 76 -23.01 -12.02 -27.20
C ILE A 76 -23.52 -13.20 -28.05
N ASN A 77 -24.01 -14.27 -27.44
CA ASN A 77 -24.54 -15.44 -28.15
C ASN A 77 -25.94 -15.20 -28.74
N PHE A 78 -26.62 -14.12 -28.34
CA PHE A 78 -27.93 -13.73 -28.85
C PHE A 78 -27.83 -12.64 -29.93
N LEU A 79 -26.71 -11.91 -30.00
CA LEU A 79 -26.52 -10.78 -30.92
C LEU A 79 -26.27 -11.15 -32.39
N ASN A 80 -26.13 -12.44 -32.73
CA ASN A 80 -25.92 -12.91 -34.11
C ASN A 80 -26.99 -13.92 -34.58
N LYS A 81 -28.18 -13.92 -33.99
CA LYS A 81 -29.32 -14.70 -34.50
C LYS A 81 -30.10 -13.87 -35.53
N GLU A 82 -29.50 -13.64 -36.70
CA GLU A 82 -30.19 -13.33 -37.97
C GLU A 82 -29.65 -14.26 -39.07
#